data_AF-A0A1E7EST6-F1
#
_entry.id   AF-A0A1E7EST6-F1
#
_cell.length_a   1.000
_cell.length_b   1.000
_cell.length_c   1.000
_cell.angle_alpha   90.00
_cell.angle_beta   90.00
_cell.angle_gamma   90.00
#
_symmetry.space_group_name_H-M   'P 1'
#
loop_
_entity.id
_entity.type
_entity.pdbx_description
1 polymer ?
#
loop_
_entity_poly.entity_id
_entity_poly.type
_entity_poly.pdbx_seq_one_letter_code
_entity_poly.pdbx_strand_id
1 'polypeptide(L)' 'MLELADQEGFDNIVSWLPDGRSFKVHDPSEFVEQIMPNFFLQSKYKSFQRQLNLWGYARLAIGPGKGGYYHPRF' A
#
# COMPACT_ATOMS: atom_id res chain seq x y z
N MET A 1 7.36 5.12 -3.54
CA MET A 1 7.13 3.79 -2.95
C MET A 1 6.54 2.86 -4.00
N LEU A 2 5.30 3.07 -4.45
CA LEU A 2 4.65 2.14 -5.39
C LEU A 2 5.34 2.03 -6.75
N GLU A 3 5.83 3.14 -7.33
CA GLU A 3 6.62 3.10 -8.57
C GLU A 3 7.96 2.35 -8.41
N LEU A 4 8.57 2.41 -7.22
CA LEU A 4 9.81 1.70 -6.94
C LEU A 4 9.54 0.21 -6.70
N ALA A 5 8.42 -0.11 -6.05
CA ALA A 5 7.98 -1.49 -5.89
C ALA A 5 7.72 -2.16 -7.24
N ASP A 6 7.09 -1.44 -8.19
CA ASP A 6 6.87 -1.90 -9.56
C ASP A 6 8.22 -2.10 -10.30
N GLN A 7 9.16 -1.16 -10.18
CA GLN A 7 10.50 -1.28 -10.78
C GLN A 7 11.34 -2.43 -10.22
N GLU A 8 11.21 -2.72 -8.92
CA GLU A 8 11.92 -3.81 -8.25
C GLU A 8 11.20 -5.16 -8.32
N GLY A 9 10.02 -5.22 -8.95
CA GLY A 9 9.25 -6.46 -9.16
C GLY A 9 8.54 -6.96 -7.90
N PHE A 10 8.20 -6.07 -6.97
CA PHE A 10 7.50 -6.37 -5.72
C PHE A 10 5.96 -6.32 -5.83
N ASP A 11 5.43 -6.53 -7.04
CA ASP A 11 3.98 -6.50 -7.30
C ASP A 11 3.19 -7.53 -6.48
N ASN A 12 3.84 -8.63 -6.09
CA ASN A 12 3.27 -9.64 -5.21
C ASN A 12 3.16 -9.18 -3.74
N ILE A 13 3.90 -8.13 -3.34
CA ILE A 13 3.90 -7.57 -1.99
C ILE A 13 2.97 -6.36 -1.93
N VAL A 14 3.16 -5.42 -2.86
CA VAL A 14 2.36 -4.20 -2.97
C VAL A 14 2.31 -3.75 -4.42
N SER A 15 1.11 -3.43 -4.91
CA SER A 15 0.95 -2.98 -6.29
C SER A 15 -0.12 -1.90 -6.40
N TRP A 16 -0.06 -1.14 -7.49
CA TRP A 16 -1.23 -0.40 -7.97
C TRP A 16 -2.34 -1.38 -8.35
N LEU A 17 -3.58 -0.94 -8.16
CA LEU A 17 -4.76 -1.62 -8.70
C LEU A 17 -5.02 -1.12 -10.13
N PRO A 18 -5.78 -1.86 -10.95
CA PRO A 18 -5.99 -1.52 -12.37
C PRO A 18 -6.66 -0.17 -12.63
N ASP A 19 -7.26 0.44 -11.60
CA ASP A 19 -7.86 1.78 -11.70
C ASP A 19 -6.82 2.91 -11.71
N GLY A 20 -5.56 2.62 -11.39
CA GLY A 20 -4.45 3.57 -11.33
C GLY A 20 -4.56 4.62 -10.22
N ARG A 21 -5.54 4.50 -9.33
CA ARG A 21 -5.82 5.48 -8.25
C ARG A 21 -5.87 4.85 -6.87
N SER A 22 -5.81 3.53 -6.82
CA SER A 22 -5.75 2.77 -5.60
C SER A 22 -4.63 1.76 -5.65
N PHE A 23 -4.13 1.39 -4.48
CA PHE A 23 -3.08 0.39 -4.34
C PHE A 23 -3.47 -0.64 -3.30
N LYS A 24 -2.81 -1.79 -3.31
CA LYS A 24 -3.07 -2.84 -2.34
C LYS A 24 -1.76 -3.44 -1.85
N VAL A 25 -1.68 -3.65 -0.54
CA VAL A 25 -0.67 -4.50 0.07
C VAL A 25 -1.25 -5.91 0.12
N HIS A 26 -0.61 -6.84 -0.58
CA HIS A 26 -1.04 -8.23 -0.71
C HIS A 26 -0.45 -9.11 0.39
N ASP A 27 0.83 -8.87 0.74
CA ASP A 27 1.51 -9.52 1.86
C ASP A 27 2.00 -8.47 2.87
N PRO A 28 1.27 -8.24 3.98
CA PRO A 28 1.68 -7.30 5.02
C PRO A 28 2.97 -7.67 5.74
N SER A 29 3.32 -8.96 5.83
CA SER A 29 4.53 -9.42 6.50
C SER A 29 5.75 -9.07 5.65
N GLU A 30 5.74 -9.47 4.37
CA GLU A 30 6.82 -9.11 3.44
C GLU A 30 6.90 -7.61 3.23
N PHE A 31 5.76 -6.88 3.23
CA PHE A 31 5.77 -5.42 3.14
C PHE A 31 6.50 -4.76 4.31
N VAL A 32 6.32 -5.27 5.54
CA VAL A 32 7.02 -4.74 6.72
C VAL A 32 8.52 -5.03 6.68
N GLU A 33 8.91 -6.19 6.15
CA GLU A 33 10.32 -6.62 6.14
C GLU A 33 11.11 -6.02 4.97
N GLN A 34 10.51 -5.95 3.78
CA GLN A 34 11.22 -5.61 2.55
C GLN A 34 10.96 -4.16 2.10
N ILE A 35 9.73 -3.65 2.25
CA ILE A 35 9.35 -2.33 1.71
C ILE A 35 9.45 -1.25 2.78
N MET A 36 8.89 -1.50 3.97
CA MET A 36 8.80 -0.46 5.01
C MET A 36 10.14 0.17 5.40
N PRO A 37 11.25 -0.59 5.58
CA PRO A 37 12.53 -0.02 6.00
C PRO A 37 13.11 0.98 4.99
N ASN A 38 12.75 0.86 3.71
CA ASN A 38 13.26 1.72 2.63
C ASN A 38 12.49 3.04 2.52
N PHE A 39 11.23 3.09 2.97
CA PHE A 39 10.34 4.24 2.74
C PHE A 39 9.81 4.89 4.02
N PHE A 40 9.80 4.17 5.14
CA PHE A 40 9.17 4.61 6.37
C PHE A 40 10.09 4.35 7.56
N LEU A 41 10.12 5.28 8.51
CA LEU A 41 10.86 5.13 9.78
C LEU A 41 10.17 4.19 10.78
N GLN A 42 9.13 3.48 10.35
CA GLN A 42 8.28 2.65 11.22
C GLN A 42 8.54 1.18 10.90
N SER A 43 8.39 0.32 11.92
CA SER A 43 8.56 -1.14 11.79
C SER A 43 7.25 -1.93 11.93
N LYS A 44 6.10 -1.23 11.94
CA LYS A 44 4.80 -1.85 12.19
C LYS A 44 3.79 -1.47 11.13
N TYR A 45 3.19 -2.47 10.51
CA TYR A 45 2.13 -2.30 9.52
C TYR A 45 0.96 -1.44 10.02
N LYS A 46 0.54 -1.62 11.29
CA LYS A 46 -0.54 -0.80 11.89
C LYS A 46 -0.22 0.70 11.90
N SER A 47 1.06 1.06 12.06
CA SER A 47 1.47 2.46 12.06
C SER A 47 1.38 3.05 10.65
N PHE A 48 1.78 2.28 9.63
CA PHE A 48 1.55 2.61 8.22
C PHE A 48 0.06 2.80 7.91
N GLN A 49 -0.81 1.87 8.35
CA GLN A 49 -2.26 2.02 8.17
C GLN A 49 -2.82 3.29 8.83
N ARG A 50 -2.27 3.69 9.98
CA ARG A 50 -2.66 4.94 10.65
C ARG A 50 -2.19 6.17 9.87
N GLN A 51 -0.99 6.14 9.29
CA GLN A 51 -0.51 7.20 8.41
C GLN A 51 -1.40 7.36 7.18
N LEU A 52 -1.79 6.24 6.54
CA LEU A 52 -2.75 6.25 5.42
C LEU A 52 -4.06 6.94 5.80
N ASN A 53 -4.63 6.62 6.96
CA ASN A 53 -5.84 7.26 7.45
C ASN A 53 -5.64 8.78 7.68
N LEU A 54 -4.49 9.19 8.24
CA LEU A 54 -4.17 10.61 8.47
C LEU A 54 -3.98 11.37 7.15
N TRP A 55 -3.45 10.71 6.13
CA TRP A 55 -3.28 11.26 4.79
C TRP A 55 -4.55 11.22 3.95
N GLY A 56 -5.67 10.71 4.49
CA GLY A 56 -6.96 10.71 3.82
C GLY A 56 -7.22 9.52 2.89
N TYR A 57 -6.40 8.47 2.95
CA TYR A 57 -6.67 7.24 2.22
C TYR A 57 -7.86 6.52 2.85
N ALA A 58 -8.78 6.05 2.00
CA ALA A 58 -9.91 5.23 2.38
C ALA A 58 -9.66 3.77 2.00
N ARG A 59 -10.09 2.84 2.86
CA ARG A 59 -10.00 1.41 2.56
C ARG A 59 -11.12 0.97 1.64
N LEU A 60 -10.79 0.29 0.55
CA LEU A 60 -11.76 -0.29 -0.37
C LEU A 60 -12.45 -1.50 0.30
N ALA A 61 -13.76 -1.38 0.53
CA ALA A 61 -14.53 -2.39 1.23
C ALA A 61 -15.10 -3.50 0.32
N ILE A 62 -15.28 -3.20 -0.98
CA ILE A 62 -16.03 -4.02 -1.93
C ILE A 62 -15.26 -4.11 -3.26
N GLY A 63 -15.53 -5.16 -4.03
CA GLY A 63 -15.03 -5.34 -5.39
C GLY A 63 -13.63 -5.99 -5.45
N PRO A 64 -13.05 -6.08 -6.66
CA PRO A 64 -11.76 -6.73 -6.87
C PRO A 64 -10.61 -6.04 -6.12
N GLY A 65 -10.73 -4.74 -5.87
CA GLY A 65 -9.77 -3.97 -5.06
C GLY A 65 -9.96 -4.07 -3.54
N LYS A 66 -10.86 -4.94 -3.05
CA LYS A 66 -11.15 -5.07 -1.62
C LYS A 66 -9.88 -5.25 -0.80
N GLY A 67 -9.78 -4.47 0.28
CA GLY A 67 -8.63 -4.43 1.17
C GLY A 67 -7.54 -3.44 0.75
N GLY A 68 -7.60 -2.91 -0.47
CA GLY A 68 -6.72 -1.84 -0.94
C GLY A 68 -7.08 -0.47 -0.36
N TYR A 69 -6.28 0.52 -0.72
CA TYR A 69 -6.34 1.90 -0.27
C TYR A 69 -6.48 2.83 -1.46
N TYR A 70 -7.45 3.73 -1.38
CA TYR A 70 -7.77 4.71 -2.42
C TYR A 70 -7.67 6.12 -1.85
N HIS A 71 -7.21 7.07 -2.64
CA HIS A 71 -7.23 8.48 -2.29
C HIS A 71 -7.88 9.30 -3.42
N PRO A 72 -8.88 10.17 -3.15
CA PRO A 72 -9.64 10.86 -4.20
C PRO A 72 -8.87 11.93 -4.98
N ARG A 73 -7.64 12.25 -4.57
CA ARG A 73 -6.77 13.23 -5.24
C ARG A 73 -5.46 12.63 -5.78
N PHE A 74 -5.39 11.31 -5.92
CA PHE A 74 -4.24 10.60 -6.45
C PHE A 74 -4.66 9.81 -7.69
#